data_AF-A0A523VHQ9-F1
#
_entry.id   AF-A0A523VHQ9-F1
#
_cell.length_a   1.000
_cell.length_b   1.000
_cell.length_c   1.000
_cell.angle_alpha   90.00
_cell.angle_beta   90.00
_cell.angle_gamma   90.00
#
_symmetry.space_group_name_H-M   'P 1'
#
loop_
_entity.id
_entity.type
_entity.pdbx_description
1 polymer ?
#
loop_
_entity_poly.entity_id
_entity_poly.type
_entity_poly.pdbx_seq_one_letter_code
_entity_poly.pdbx_strand_id
1 'polypeptide(L)'
;EITSPNDFAQLEQTLSTVGFFDQKKVVILHEADKLKQPQIKKVFNYLDKPNPDVTLVLVALNKNNTLFEQAKKSRYFYEYKSPKKDHLSQWVIDFFKKEGKATNFEVASYLVDLIGDNLNTLSNEIKKIALYAGEKEKVEADDVFAVCSSQTHETIFDLVDALGQKNLSMSLWHLNNLFYTEKEEKIFYMIIRQFRLLLKTKGYEPKGMGLAQIAKAIKLPPFIAAKYQKQAKHFSTLKLIQAHSVLMETEITNKTTPTPLKTALELAIVKILSSEEQYVS
;
A
#
# COMPACT_ATOMS: atom_id res chain seq x y z
N GLU A 1 -15.40 -10.35 -24.53
CA GLU A 1 -14.97 -9.13 -25.23
C GLU A 1 -14.96 -7.97 -24.24
N ILE A 2 -13.91 -7.14 -24.27
CA ILE A 2 -13.75 -5.99 -23.38
C ILE A 2 -14.13 -4.76 -24.19
N THR A 3 -15.14 -4.01 -23.75
CA THR A 3 -15.65 -2.84 -24.47
C THR A 3 -15.57 -1.60 -23.59
N SER A 4 -15.34 -0.44 -24.21
CA SER A 4 -15.32 0.88 -23.57
C SER A 4 -16.66 1.60 -23.76
N PRO A 5 -17.08 2.51 -22.85
CA PRO A 5 -18.29 3.32 -23.01
C PRO A 5 -18.30 4.18 -24.28
N ASN A 6 -17.12 4.48 -24.84
CA ASN A 6 -16.96 5.21 -26.10
C ASN A 6 -17.45 4.39 -27.31
N ASP A 7 -17.41 3.06 -27.22
CA ASP A 7 -17.78 2.13 -28.30
C ASP A 7 -19.18 1.56 -28.08
N PHE A 8 -20.09 2.33 -27.48
CA PHE A 8 -21.42 1.87 -27.10
C PHE A 8 -22.23 1.28 -28.27
N ALA A 9 -22.03 1.78 -29.50
CA ALA A 9 -22.69 1.24 -30.69
C ALA A 9 -22.26 -0.23 -30.96
N GLN A 10 -20.98 -0.54 -30.75
CA GLN A 10 -20.45 -1.91 -30.87
C GLN A 10 -21.01 -2.81 -29.76
N LEU A 11 -21.18 -2.27 -28.55
CA LEU A 11 -21.85 -2.98 -27.47
C LEU A 11 -23.30 -3.34 -27.86
N GLU A 12 -24.08 -2.40 -28.37
CA GLU A 12 -25.47 -2.65 -28.81
C GLU A 12 -25.55 -3.73 -29.89
N GLN A 13 -24.64 -3.68 -30.87
CA GLN A 13 -24.55 -4.69 -31.92
C GLN A 13 -24.23 -6.07 -31.32
N THR A 14 -23.26 -6.14 -30.42
CA THR A 14 -22.84 -7.39 -29.78
C THR A 14 -23.95 -8.01 -28.93
N LEU A 15 -24.69 -7.19 -28.18
CA LEU A 15 -25.82 -7.64 -27.35
C LEU A 15 -27.01 -8.12 -28.19
N SER A 16 -27.19 -7.57 -29.38
CA SER A 16 -28.28 -7.90 -30.30
C SER A 16 -27.96 -9.05 -31.27
N THR A 17 -26.70 -9.48 -31.33
CA THR A 17 -26.28 -10.56 -32.24
C THR A 17 -26.63 -11.91 -31.62
N VAL A 18 -27.45 -12.69 -32.33
CA VAL A 18 -27.73 -14.09 -31.97
C VAL A 18 -26.48 -14.91 -32.26
N GLY A 19 -26.03 -15.70 -31.29
CA GLY A 19 -24.88 -16.58 -31.46
C GLY A 19 -25.21 -17.66 -32.49
N PHE A 20 -24.43 -17.76 -33.56
CA PHE A 20 -24.39 -18.98 -34.35
C PHE A 20 -23.54 -20.01 -33.57
N PHE A 21 -24.05 -21.23 -33.39
CA PHE A 21 -23.38 -22.41 -32.80
C PHE A 21 -23.33 -22.59 -31.26
N ASP A 22 -24.37 -22.25 -30.48
CA ASP A 22 -24.45 -22.54 -29.02
C ASP A 22 -23.28 -21.97 -28.17
N GLN A 23 -22.51 -21.03 -28.72
CA GLN A 23 -21.39 -20.43 -28.00
C GLN A 23 -21.87 -19.31 -27.08
N LYS A 24 -21.85 -19.58 -25.77
CA LYS A 24 -22.08 -18.55 -24.74
C LYS A 24 -20.99 -17.48 -24.79
N LYS A 25 -21.38 -16.21 -24.83
CA LYS A 25 -20.48 -15.05 -24.87
C LYS A 25 -20.50 -14.28 -23.55
N VAL A 26 -19.33 -13.83 -23.11
CA VAL A 26 -19.19 -12.89 -21.99
C VAL A 26 -18.72 -11.54 -22.52
N VAL A 27 -19.49 -10.49 -22.24
CA VAL A 27 -19.20 -9.11 -22.63
C VAL A 27 -18.95 -8.31 -21.36
N ILE A 28 -17.80 -7.66 -21.26
CA ILE A 28 -17.41 -6.87 -20.09
C ILE A 28 -17.30 -5.41 -20.51
N LEU A 29 -18.17 -4.56 -19.99
CA LEU A 29 -18.10 -3.12 -20.15
C LEU A 29 -17.37 -2.51 -18.95
N HIS A 30 -16.16 -2.01 -19.17
CA HIS A 30 -15.41 -1.27 -18.16
C HIS A 30 -15.87 0.19 -18.10
N GLU A 31 -15.63 0.83 -16.95
CA GLU A 31 -16.00 2.23 -16.71
C GLU A 31 -17.48 2.52 -17.02
N ALA A 32 -18.37 1.58 -16.73
CA ALA A 32 -19.79 1.71 -17.01
C ALA A 32 -20.40 2.94 -16.32
N ASP A 33 -19.77 3.46 -15.25
CA ASP A 33 -20.10 4.71 -14.60
C ASP A 33 -20.01 5.96 -15.50
N LYS A 34 -19.29 5.88 -16.63
CA LYS A 34 -19.20 6.96 -17.62
C LYS A 34 -20.34 6.95 -18.64
N LEU A 35 -21.23 5.95 -18.62
CA LEU A 35 -22.39 5.91 -19.50
C LEU A 35 -23.30 7.12 -19.27
N LYS A 36 -23.74 7.74 -20.36
CA LYS A 36 -24.72 8.84 -20.32
C LYS A 36 -26.11 8.29 -20.06
N GLN A 37 -27.01 9.12 -19.52
CA GLN A 37 -28.40 8.72 -19.22
C GLN A 37 -29.13 7.97 -20.35
N PRO A 38 -29.02 8.36 -21.64
CA PRO A 38 -29.67 7.60 -22.72
C PRO A 38 -29.10 6.19 -22.89
N GLN A 39 -27.79 6.02 -22.71
CA GLN A 39 -27.10 4.74 -22.81
C GLN A 39 -27.47 3.83 -21.63
N ILE A 40 -27.52 4.39 -20.41
CA ILE A 40 -27.97 3.68 -19.20
C ILE A 40 -29.37 3.11 -19.41
N LYS A 41 -30.32 3.93 -19.90
CA LYS A 41 -31.68 3.47 -20.22
C LYS A 41 -31.68 2.30 -21.21
N LYS A 42 -30.89 2.39 -22.27
CA LYS A 42 -30.77 1.31 -23.27
C LYS A 42 -30.25 0.01 -22.65
N VAL A 43 -29.22 0.08 -21.79
CA VAL A 43 -28.68 -1.09 -21.09
C VAL A 43 -29.75 -1.73 -20.20
N PHE A 44 -30.47 -0.94 -19.39
CA PHE A 44 -31.50 -1.51 -18.51
C PHE A 44 -32.71 -2.04 -19.26
N ASN A 45 -33.13 -1.40 -20.36
CA ASN A 45 -34.17 -1.94 -21.24
C ASN A 45 -33.77 -3.29 -21.85
N TYR A 46 -32.49 -3.49 -22.18
CA TYR A 46 -31.99 -4.78 -22.66
C TYR A 46 -32.09 -5.88 -21.57
N LEU A 47 -31.87 -5.52 -20.30
CA LEU A 47 -31.93 -6.47 -19.18
C LEU A 47 -33.35 -7.01 -18.91
N ASP A 48 -34.40 -6.37 -19.42
CA ASP A 48 -35.77 -6.90 -19.33
C ASP A 48 -35.98 -8.12 -20.24
N LYS A 49 -35.24 -8.20 -21.35
CA LYS A 49 -35.28 -9.33 -22.30
C LYS A 49 -33.88 -9.61 -22.87
N PRO A 50 -32.94 -10.11 -22.04
CA PRO A 50 -31.56 -10.30 -22.46
C PRO A 50 -31.45 -11.48 -23.43
N ASN A 51 -30.41 -11.45 -24.25
CA ASN A 51 -30.04 -12.62 -25.05
C ASN A 51 -29.55 -13.74 -24.09
N PRO A 52 -30.18 -14.94 -24.07
CA PRO A 52 -29.81 -16.01 -23.13
C PRO A 52 -28.37 -16.50 -23.30
N ASP A 53 -27.77 -16.31 -24.48
CA ASP A 53 -26.41 -16.75 -24.77
C ASP A 53 -25.36 -15.69 -24.42
N VAL A 54 -25.77 -14.51 -23.94
CA VAL A 54 -24.85 -13.40 -23.63
C VAL A 54 -24.92 -13.06 -22.14
N THR A 55 -23.77 -13.14 -21.47
CA THR A 55 -23.59 -12.61 -20.12
C THR A 55 -22.94 -11.23 -20.21
N LEU A 56 -23.67 -10.19 -19.82
CA LEU A 56 -23.16 -8.82 -19.72
C LEU A 56 -22.67 -8.54 -18.30
N VAL A 57 -21.41 -8.13 -18.16
CA VAL A 57 -20.78 -7.69 -16.92
C VAL A 57 -20.50 -6.20 -17.01
N LEU A 58 -21.07 -5.43 -16.09
CA LEU A 58 -20.84 -3.98 -15.99
C LEU A 58 -19.86 -3.72 -14.84
N VAL A 59 -18.70 -3.13 -15.15
CA VAL A 59 -17.68 -2.77 -14.16
C VAL A 59 -17.65 -1.25 -14.03
N ALA A 60 -17.89 -0.75 -12.81
CA ALA A 60 -17.95 0.66 -12.51
C ALA A 60 -17.13 0.98 -11.25
N LEU A 61 -16.46 2.14 -11.24
CA LEU A 61 -15.63 2.57 -10.10
C LEU A 61 -16.33 3.63 -9.23
N ASN A 62 -17.20 4.44 -9.82
CA ASN A 62 -17.91 5.50 -9.12
C ASN A 62 -19.33 5.07 -8.72
N LYS A 63 -19.68 5.35 -7.46
CA LYS A 63 -21.01 5.09 -6.89
C LYS A 63 -22.00 6.26 -7.07
N ASN A 64 -21.51 7.45 -7.43
CA ASN A 64 -22.32 8.67 -7.54
C ASN A 64 -22.88 8.85 -8.95
N ASN A 65 -23.61 7.85 -9.47
CA ASN A 65 -24.26 7.93 -10.77
C ASN A 65 -25.59 7.18 -10.79
N THR A 66 -26.38 7.41 -11.84
CA THR A 66 -27.68 6.76 -12.00
C THR A 66 -27.59 5.28 -12.33
N LEU A 67 -26.51 4.83 -12.95
CA LEU A 67 -26.25 3.41 -13.19
C LEU A 67 -26.24 2.64 -11.86
N PHE A 68 -25.53 3.15 -10.85
CA PHE A 68 -25.36 2.54 -9.54
C PHE A 68 -26.70 2.42 -8.80
N GLU A 69 -27.50 3.48 -8.80
CA GLU A 69 -28.83 3.48 -8.17
C GLU A 69 -29.81 2.51 -8.83
N GLN A 70 -29.70 2.31 -10.14
CA GLN A 70 -30.50 1.30 -10.84
C GLN A 70 -29.95 -0.13 -10.64
N ALA A 71 -28.63 -0.30 -10.68
CA ALA A 71 -27.97 -1.60 -10.55
C ALA A 71 -28.17 -2.23 -9.15
N LYS A 72 -28.27 -1.43 -8.09
CA LYS A 72 -28.61 -1.89 -6.73
C LYS A 72 -29.93 -2.67 -6.66
N LYS A 73 -30.85 -2.43 -7.58
CA LYS A 73 -32.15 -3.11 -7.64
C LYS A 73 -32.07 -4.47 -8.35
N SER A 74 -30.95 -4.76 -9.00
CA SER A 74 -30.71 -6.03 -9.68
C SER A 74 -30.41 -7.15 -8.69
N ARG A 75 -30.77 -8.39 -9.07
CA ARG A 75 -30.43 -9.60 -8.34
C ARG A 75 -28.92 -9.86 -8.28
N TYR A 76 -28.16 -9.44 -9.29
CA TYR A 76 -26.73 -9.70 -9.41
C TYR A 76 -25.94 -8.39 -9.30
N PHE A 77 -25.85 -7.87 -8.06
CA PHE A 77 -25.09 -6.68 -7.73
C PHE A 77 -24.01 -7.02 -6.69
N TYR A 78 -22.76 -6.69 -7.01
CA TYR A 78 -21.61 -6.93 -6.14
C TYR A 78 -20.84 -5.62 -5.93
N GLU A 79 -20.85 -5.11 -4.70
CA GLU A 79 -20.08 -3.92 -4.33
C GLU A 79 -18.76 -4.34 -3.67
N TYR A 80 -17.66 -4.13 -4.36
CA TYR A 80 -16.32 -4.35 -3.81
C TYR A 80 -15.84 -3.08 -3.11
N LYS A 81 -15.94 -3.06 -1.78
CA LYS A 81 -15.38 -1.98 -0.96
C LYS A 81 -13.91 -2.30 -0.69
N SER A 82 -13.01 -1.40 -1.05
CA SER A 82 -11.65 -1.44 -0.50
C SER A 82 -11.78 -1.43 1.03
N PRO A 83 -11.08 -2.32 1.75
CA PRO A 83 -11.04 -2.28 3.20
C PRO A 83 -10.64 -0.87 3.64
N LYS A 84 -11.35 -0.29 4.61
CA LYS A 84 -10.82 0.90 5.31
C LYS A 84 -9.45 0.53 5.87
N LYS A 85 -8.53 1.51 6.01
CA LYS A 85 -7.18 1.29 6.55
C LYS A 85 -7.18 0.45 7.84
N ASP A 86 -8.20 0.62 8.69
CA ASP A 86 -8.36 -0.12 9.95
C ASP A 86 -8.67 -1.63 9.77
N HIS A 87 -9.13 -2.07 8.61
CA HIS A 87 -9.44 -3.47 8.28
C HIS A 87 -8.40 -4.13 7.37
N LEU A 88 -7.38 -3.39 6.92
CA LEU A 88 -6.43 -3.90 5.94
C LEU A 88 -5.56 -5.03 6.50
N SER A 89 -5.15 -4.92 7.76
CA SER A 89 -4.42 -6.01 8.45
C SER A 89 -5.27 -7.27 8.58
N GLN A 90 -6.59 -7.14 8.78
CA GLN A 90 -7.49 -8.29 8.81
C GLN A 90 -7.60 -8.95 7.43
N TRP A 91 -7.71 -8.13 6.37
CA TRP A 91 -7.70 -8.63 5.00
C TRP A 91 -6.41 -9.39 4.68
N VAL A 92 -5.25 -8.91 5.14
CA VAL A 92 -3.96 -9.62 4.98
C VAL A 92 -3.98 -10.98 5.69
N ILE A 93 -4.49 -11.05 6.93
CA ILE A 93 -4.64 -12.32 7.67
C ILE A 93 -5.52 -13.30 6.89
N ASP A 94 -6.66 -12.83 6.40
CA ASP A 94 -7.60 -13.68 5.66
C ASP A 94 -7.04 -14.11 4.29
N PHE A 95 -6.20 -13.29 3.68
CA PHE A 95 -5.51 -13.64 2.45
C PHE A 95 -4.43 -14.70 2.68
N PHE A 96 -3.62 -14.58 3.74
CA PHE A 96 -2.68 -15.65 4.12
C PHE A 96 -3.40 -16.98 4.33
N LYS A 97 -4.57 -16.98 4.98
CA LYS A 97 -5.38 -18.19 5.16
C LYS A 97 -5.79 -18.82 3.83
N LYS A 98 -6.14 -18.02 2.83
CA LYS A 98 -6.45 -18.51 1.47
C LYS A 98 -5.25 -19.14 0.79
N GLU A 99 -4.05 -18.64 1.06
CA GLU A 99 -2.77 -19.21 0.60
C GLU A 99 -2.26 -20.37 1.49
N GLY A 100 -3.10 -20.90 2.40
CA GLY A 100 -2.75 -22.03 3.26
C GLY A 100 -1.81 -21.69 4.42
N LYS A 101 -1.71 -20.41 4.80
CA LYS A 101 -0.84 -19.92 5.88
C LYS A 101 -1.63 -19.21 6.98
N ALA A 102 -1.13 -19.27 8.21
CA ALA A 102 -1.59 -18.45 9.32
C ALA A 102 -0.61 -17.30 9.58
N THR A 103 -1.12 -16.17 10.04
CA THR A 103 -0.28 -15.09 10.60
C THR A 103 -1.05 -14.37 11.72
N ASN A 104 -0.37 -13.55 12.51
CA ASN A 104 -0.99 -12.75 13.56
C ASN A 104 -1.19 -11.29 13.12
N PHE A 105 -1.93 -10.53 13.93
CA PHE A 105 -2.24 -9.14 13.63
C PHE A 105 -0.99 -8.26 13.60
N GLU A 106 0.00 -8.51 14.45
CA GLU A 106 1.24 -7.72 14.45
C GLU A 106 2.02 -7.86 13.14
N VAL A 107 2.18 -9.09 12.65
CA VAL A 107 2.89 -9.37 11.39
C VAL A 107 2.09 -8.85 10.19
N ALA A 108 0.78 -9.03 10.18
CA ALA A 108 -0.08 -8.49 9.14
C ALA A 108 -0.05 -6.94 9.10
N SER A 109 -0.12 -6.30 10.26
CA SER A 109 0.02 -4.84 10.37
C SER A 109 1.38 -4.36 9.92
N TYR A 110 2.44 -5.11 10.24
CA TYR A 110 3.79 -4.80 9.78
C TYR A 110 3.92 -4.88 8.25
N LEU A 111 3.32 -5.88 7.61
CA LEU A 111 3.30 -5.99 6.15
C LEU A 111 2.52 -4.84 5.50
N VAL A 112 1.36 -4.47 6.06
CA VAL A 112 0.58 -3.31 5.60
C VAL A 112 1.38 -2.03 5.71
N ASP A 113 2.04 -1.82 6.86
CA ASP A 113 2.90 -0.65 7.07
C ASP A 113 4.09 -0.63 6.11
N LEU A 114 4.55 -1.79 5.64
CA LEU A 114 5.69 -1.88 4.74
C LEU A 114 5.31 -1.63 3.27
N ILE A 115 4.18 -2.19 2.84
CA ILE A 115 3.79 -2.25 1.43
C ILE A 115 2.77 -1.14 1.08
N GLY A 116 2.01 -0.67 2.05
CA GLY A 116 0.93 0.30 1.87
C GLY A 116 -0.43 -0.37 1.65
N ASP A 117 -1.38 0.41 1.16
CA ASP A 117 -2.80 0.03 1.04
C ASP A 117 -3.23 -0.52 -0.32
N ASN A 118 -2.28 -0.73 -1.23
CA ASN A 118 -2.56 -1.34 -2.51
C ASN A 118 -2.74 -2.86 -2.39
N LEU A 119 -3.98 -3.33 -2.55
CA LEU A 119 -4.33 -4.76 -2.43
C LEU A 119 -3.63 -5.66 -3.46
N ASN A 120 -3.34 -5.15 -4.66
CA ASN A 120 -2.62 -5.94 -5.68
C ASN A 120 -1.17 -6.14 -5.26
N THR A 121 -0.51 -5.08 -4.78
CA THR A 121 0.85 -5.19 -4.25
C THR A 121 0.88 -6.11 -3.02
N LEU A 122 -0.03 -5.91 -2.06
CA LEU A 122 -0.12 -6.76 -0.88
C LEU A 122 -0.35 -8.23 -1.22
N SER A 123 -1.31 -8.55 -2.10
CA SER A 123 -1.57 -9.95 -2.48
C SER A 123 -0.36 -10.61 -3.16
N ASN A 124 0.37 -9.87 -4.00
CA ASN A 124 1.59 -10.39 -4.61
C ASN A 124 2.69 -10.64 -3.57
N GLU A 125 2.89 -9.73 -2.61
CA GLU A 125 3.85 -9.95 -1.51
C GLU A 125 3.45 -11.13 -0.62
N ILE A 126 2.17 -11.24 -0.27
CA ILE A 126 1.66 -12.36 0.54
C ILE A 126 1.93 -13.70 -0.13
N LYS A 127 1.69 -13.82 -1.45
CA LYS A 127 1.99 -15.03 -2.21
C LYS A 127 3.48 -15.37 -2.19
N LYS A 128 4.35 -14.38 -2.37
CA LYS A 128 5.82 -14.59 -2.28
C LYS A 128 6.22 -15.08 -0.88
N ILE A 129 5.67 -14.46 0.17
CA ILE A 129 5.94 -14.85 1.56
C ILE A 129 5.43 -16.27 1.83
N ALA A 130 4.23 -16.63 1.36
CA ALA A 130 3.69 -17.96 1.50
C ALA A 130 4.55 -19.03 0.81
N LEU A 131 5.05 -18.72 -0.40
CA LEU A 131 5.98 -19.58 -1.14
C LEU A 131 7.32 -19.74 -0.40
N TYR A 132 7.89 -18.64 0.11
CA TYR A 132 9.14 -18.68 0.88
C TYR A 132 9.01 -19.50 2.16
N ALA A 133 7.86 -19.38 2.85
CA ALA A 133 7.60 -20.12 4.08
C ALA A 133 7.54 -21.65 3.87
N GLY A 134 7.40 -22.15 2.63
CA GLY A 134 7.44 -23.58 2.32
C GLY A 134 6.39 -24.38 3.10
N GLU A 135 6.82 -25.36 3.89
CA GLU A 135 5.93 -26.17 4.74
C GLU A 135 5.52 -25.48 6.06
N LYS A 136 6.12 -24.34 6.41
CA LYS A 136 5.81 -23.62 7.65
C LYS A 136 4.36 -23.14 7.62
N GLU A 137 3.53 -23.58 8.56
CA GLU A 137 2.11 -23.19 8.62
C GLU A 137 1.93 -21.72 9.01
N LYS A 138 2.79 -21.20 9.88
CA LYS A 138 2.66 -19.86 10.45
C LYS A 138 3.75 -18.91 9.94
N VAL A 139 3.36 -17.85 9.26
CA VAL A 139 4.23 -16.76 8.81
C VAL A 139 4.52 -15.82 9.97
N GLU A 140 5.81 -15.55 10.18
CA GLU A 140 6.36 -14.68 11.22
C GLU A 140 7.03 -13.44 10.61
N ALA A 141 7.41 -12.49 11.47
CA ALA A 141 7.99 -11.22 11.05
C ALA A 141 9.29 -11.39 10.24
N ASP A 142 10.09 -12.39 10.59
CA ASP A 142 11.37 -12.65 9.93
C ASP A 142 11.16 -13.17 8.51
N ASP A 143 10.08 -13.90 8.25
CA ASP A 143 9.72 -14.36 6.90
C ASP A 143 9.32 -13.15 6.02
N VAL A 144 8.53 -12.23 6.57
CA VAL A 144 8.16 -10.97 5.89
C VAL A 144 9.40 -10.14 5.60
N PHE A 145 10.27 -9.97 6.62
CA PHE A 145 11.50 -9.21 6.46
C PHE A 145 12.38 -9.82 5.38
N ALA A 146 12.66 -11.13 5.46
CA ALA A 146 13.51 -11.84 4.51
C ALA A 146 13.02 -11.66 3.07
N VAL A 147 11.74 -11.88 2.79
CA VAL A 147 11.20 -11.80 1.42
C VAL A 147 11.15 -10.37 0.91
N CYS A 148 10.79 -9.42 1.77
CA CYS A 148 10.73 -8.02 1.38
C CYS A 148 12.12 -7.36 1.34
N SER A 149 13.16 -7.98 1.93
CA SER A 149 14.56 -7.51 1.92
C SER A 149 15.48 -8.30 0.98
N SER A 150 15.06 -9.46 0.43
CA SER A 150 15.95 -10.34 -0.36
C SER A 150 16.08 -9.95 -1.84
N GLN A 151 15.67 -8.75 -2.25
CA GLN A 151 15.91 -8.30 -3.62
C GLN A 151 17.40 -7.98 -3.75
N THR A 152 18.08 -8.49 -4.77
CA THR A 152 19.51 -8.23 -5.09
C THR A 152 19.81 -6.77 -5.44
N HIS A 153 18.81 -5.90 -5.37
CA HIS A 153 18.92 -4.45 -5.48
C HIS A 153 18.76 -3.84 -4.09
N GLU A 154 19.54 -2.79 -3.84
CA GLU A 154 19.20 -1.65 -2.97
C GLU A 154 17.75 -1.67 -2.45
N THR A 155 17.58 -2.06 -1.18
CA THR A 155 16.25 -2.15 -0.59
C THR A 155 15.92 -0.91 0.19
N ILE A 156 14.62 -0.62 0.29
CA ILE A 156 14.13 0.45 1.16
C ILE A 156 14.52 0.22 2.63
N PHE A 157 14.82 -1.02 3.02
CA PHE A 157 15.32 -1.36 4.35
C PHE A 157 16.75 -0.92 4.59
N ASP A 158 17.61 -1.03 3.58
CA ASP A 158 19.00 -0.59 3.67
C ASP A 158 19.08 0.92 3.88
N LEU A 159 18.21 1.69 3.18
CA LEU A 159 18.07 3.12 3.40
C LEU A 159 17.67 3.46 4.85
N VAL A 160 16.57 2.88 5.34
CA VAL A 160 16.08 3.21 6.70
C VAL A 160 17.03 2.73 7.79
N ASP A 161 17.80 1.67 7.53
CA ASP A 161 18.85 1.21 8.42
C ASP A 161 20.04 2.16 8.46
N ALA A 162 20.55 2.59 7.29
CA ALA A 162 21.62 3.58 7.21
C ALA A 162 21.23 4.89 7.92
N LEU A 163 19.97 5.33 7.74
CA LEU A 163 19.40 6.47 8.45
C LEU A 163 19.40 6.26 9.97
N GLY A 164 18.93 5.11 10.45
CA GLY A 164 18.91 4.78 11.87
C GLY A 164 20.31 4.62 12.50
N GLN A 165 21.32 4.34 11.69
CA GLN A 165 22.73 4.28 12.09
C GLN A 165 23.46 5.62 11.95
N LYS A 166 22.78 6.68 11.47
CA LYS A 166 23.36 7.99 11.15
C LYS A 166 24.51 7.91 10.13
N ASN A 167 24.49 6.92 9.26
CA ASN A 167 25.47 6.80 8.18
C ASN A 167 25.01 7.65 6.99
N LEU A 168 25.44 8.91 6.94
CA LEU A 168 25.03 9.86 5.91
C LEU A 168 25.40 9.38 4.50
N SER A 169 26.63 8.90 4.31
CA SER A 169 27.13 8.44 3.01
C SER A 169 26.29 7.28 2.46
N MET A 170 26.05 6.25 3.27
CA MET A 170 25.21 5.12 2.86
C MET A 170 23.75 5.54 2.68
N SER A 171 23.22 6.43 3.54
CA SER A 171 21.84 6.91 3.40
C SER A 171 21.61 7.62 2.06
N LEU A 172 22.54 8.47 1.63
CA LEU A 172 22.45 9.17 0.36
C LEU A 172 22.65 8.24 -0.84
N TRP A 173 23.57 7.27 -0.73
CA TRP A 173 23.77 6.25 -1.76
C TRP A 173 22.50 5.42 -1.97
N HIS A 174 21.92 4.90 -0.87
CA HIS A 174 20.70 4.11 -0.92
C HIS A 174 19.50 4.91 -1.45
N LEU A 175 19.34 6.14 -0.97
CA LEU A 175 18.28 7.03 -1.44
C LEU A 175 18.37 7.21 -2.97
N ASN A 176 19.57 7.51 -3.48
CA ASN A 176 19.79 7.77 -4.89
C ASN A 176 19.42 6.57 -5.77
N ASN A 177 19.77 5.36 -5.34
CA ASN A 177 19.50 4.14 -6.10
C ASN A 177 18.02 3.75 -6.07
N LEU A 178 17.33 3.97 -4.95
CA LEU A 178 15.90 3.65 -4.81
C LEU A 178 15.01 4.49 -5.74
N PHE A 179 15.41 5.70 -6.12
CA PHE A 179 14.64 6.50 -7.10
C PHE A 179 14.58 5.87 -8.50
N TYR A 180 15.45 4.90 -8.82
CA TYR A 180 15.40 4.17 -10.09
C TYR A 180 14.50 2.93 -10.04
N THR A 181 14.23 2.40 -8.85
CA THR A 181 13.57 1.09 -8.66
C THR A 181 12.23 1.18 -7.94
N GLU A 182 12.01 2.23 -7.14
CA GLU A 182 10.86 2.38 -6.25
C GLU A 182 10.09 3.67 -6.53
N LYS A 183 8.80 3.67 -6.18
CA LYS A 183 7.96 4.86 -6.26
C LYS A 183 8.40 5.90 -5.24
N GLU A 184 8.45 7.17 -5.64
CA GLU A 184 8.91 8.25 -4.79
C GLU A 184 8.07 8.38 -3.50
N GLU A 185 6.77 8.15 -3.58
CA GLU A 185 5.86 8.21 -2.43
C GLU A 185 6.19 7.13 -1.39
N LYS A 186 6.60 5.94 -1.84
CA LYS A 186 7.00 4.84 -0.96
C LYS A 186 8.29 5.17 -0.24
N ILE A 187 9.30 5.69 -0.97
CA ILE A 187 10.58 6.11 -0.39
C ILE A 187 10.34 7.11 0.73
N PHE A 188 9.57 8.16 0.43
CA PHE A 188 9.33 9.23 1.39
C PHE A 188 8.54 8.74 2.62
N TYR A 189 7.48 7.98 2.40
CA TYR A 189 6.71 7.38 3.49
C TYR A 189 7.59 6.54 4.42
N MET A 190 8.51 5.74 3.88
CA MET A 190 9.39 4.87 4.65
C MET A 190 10.41 5.66 5.48
N ILE A 191 10.93 6.78 4.97
CA ILE A 191 11.80 7.69 5.73
C ILE A 191 11.02 8.32 6.90
N ILE A 192 9.82 8.84 6.66
CA ILE A 192 8.96 9.40 7.73
C ILE A 192 8.67 8.34 8.80
N ARG A 193 8.30 7.13 8.36
CA ARG A 193 8.01 6.00 9.25
C ARG A 193 9.21 5.67 10.13
N GLN A 194 10.41 5.65 9.56
CA GLN A 194 11.65 5.38 10.29
C GLN A 194 11.86 6.36 11.46
N PHE A 195 11.87 7.66 11.20
CA PHE A 195 12.07 8.66 12.25
C PHE A 195 10.92 8.70 13.27
N ARG A 196 9.67 8.47 12.84
CA ARG A 196 8.52 8.38 13.74
C ARG A 196 8.65 7.20 14.71
N LEU A 197 9.11 6.03 14.25
CA LEU A 197 9.30 4.86 15.09
C LEU A 197 10.48 5.03 16.05
N LEU A 198 11.57 5.68 15.61
CA LEU A 198 12.66 6.07 16.50
C LEU A 198 12.18 7.03 17.59
N LEU A 199 11.40 8.06 17.24
CA LEU A 199 10.86 9.03 18.20
C LEU A 199 9.94 8.36 19.23
N LYS A 200 9.01 7.52 18.78
CA LYS A 200 8.14 6.75 19.68
C LYS A 200 8.95 5.88 20.62
N THR A 201 9.91 5.14 20.09
CA THR A 201 10.78 4.24 20.86
C THR A 201 11.58 5.02 21.91
N LYS A 202 12.18 6.15 21.53
CA LYS A 202 12.91 7.06 22.44
C LYS A 202 12.02 7.58 23.58
N GLY A 203 10.77 7.93 23.27
CA GLY A 203 9.82 8.43 24.26
C GLY A 203 9.42 7.42 25.36
N TYR A 204 9.69 6.14 25.16
CA TYR A 204 9.47 5.09 26.18
C TYR A 204 10.70 4.81 27.05
N GLU A 205 11.90 5.27 26.67
CA GLU A 205 13.13 5.08 27.47
C GLU A 205 13.00 5.66 28.90
N PRO A 206 12.51 6.90 29.11
CA PRO A 206 12.39 7.47 30.46
C PRO A 206 11.38 6.76 31.36
N LYS A 207 10.49 5.95 30.77
CA LYS A 207 9.45 5.20 31.50
C LYS A 207 9.94 3.83 31.99
N GLY A 208 11.21 3.49 31.74
CA GLY A 208 11.80 2.21 32.15
C GLY A 208 11.14 0.98 31.51
N MET A 209 10.46 1.15 30.38
CA MET A 209 9.72 0.05 29.74
C MET A 209 10.66 -0.99 29.15
N GLY A 210 10.35 -2.27 29.38
CA GLY A 210 11.09 -3.39 28.78
C GLY A 210 10.79 -3.55 27.28
N LEU A 211 11.66 -4.26 26.55
CA LEU A 211 11.56 -4.47 25.10
C LEU A 211 10.17 -4.97 24.66
N ALA A 212 9.57 -5.92 25.40
CA ALA A 212 8.24 -6.45 25.07
C ALA A 212 7.12 -5.40 25.19
N GLN A 213 7.22 -4.49 26.16
CA GLN A 213 6.26 -3.39 26.34
C GLN A 213 6.43 -2.35 25.24
N ILE A 214 7.67 -2.01 24.89
CA ILE A 214 7.99 -1.11 23.77
C ILE A 214 7.46 -1.69 22.46
N ALA A 215 7.75 -2.96 22.17
CA ALA A 215 7.29 -3.67 20.97
C ALA A 215 5.76 -3.58 20.81
N LYS A 216 5.03 -3.87 21.89
CA LYS A 216 3.56 -3.73 21.92
C LYS A 216 3.10 -2.29 21.69
N ALA A 217 3.77 -1.32 22.31
CA ALA A 217 3.40 0.09 22.21
C ALA A 217 3.62 0.68 20.80
N ILE A 218 4.71 0.28 20.13
CA ILE A 218 5.01 0.69 18.76
C ILE A 218 4.35 -0.21 17.71
N LYS A 219 3.62 -1.25 18.14
CA LYS A 219 2.94 -2.26 17.29
C LYS A 219 3.88 -2.99 16.34
N LEU A 220 5.10 -3.29 16.80
CA LEU A 220 6.08 -4.05 16.04
C LEU A 220 6.45 -5.36 16.74
N PRO A 221 6.81 -6.40 15.98
CA PRO A 221 7.39 -7.62 16.53
C PRO A 221 8.64 -7.34 17.40
N PRO A 222 8.89 -8.11 18.48
CA PRO A 222 9.99 -7.84 19.41
C PRO A 222 11.38 -7.72 18.77
N PHE A 223 11.68 -8.56 17.77
CA PHE A 223 12.97 -8.51 17.06
C PHE A 223 13.18 -7.19 16.31
N ILE A 224 12.13 -6.71 15.61
CA ILE A 224 12.15 -5.42 14.91
C ILE A 224 12.20 -4.27 15.93
N ALA A 225 11.44 -4.35 17.03
CA ALA A 225 11.48 -3.35 18.09
C ALA A 225 12.87 -3.22 18.73
N ALA A 226 13.61 -4.33 18.87
CA ALA A 226 14.98 -4.32 19.39
C ALA A 226 15.93 -3.52 18.49
N LYS A 227 15.73 -3.62 17.17
CA LYS A 227 16.48 -2.82 16.18
C LYS A 227 16.21 -1.32 16.35
N TYR A 228 14.95 -0.93 16.45
CA TYR A 228 14.55 0.45 16.71
C TYR A 228 15.09 0.96 18.05
N GLN A 229 15.08 0.14 19.09
CA GLN A 229 15.64 0.50 20.40
C GLN A 229 17.14 0.76 20.32
N LYS A 230 17.90 -0.03 19.55
CA LYS A 230 19.33 0.21 19.31
C LYS A 230 19.56 1.49 18.53
N GLN A 231 18.86 1.68 17.41
CA GLN A 231 18.99 2.87 16.56
C GLN A 231 18.59 4.17 17.29
N ALA A 232 17.55 4.13 18.14
CA ALA A 232 17.09 5.29 18.90
C ALA A 232 18.15 5.82 19.89
N LYS A 233 19.14 5.00 20.29
CA LYS A 233 20.26 5.46 21.13
C LYS A 233 21.19 6.43 20.42
N HIS A 234 21.23 6.43 19.08
CA HIS A 234 22.08 7.35 18.30
C HIS A 234 21.52 8.79 18.23
N PHE A 235 20.31 9.02 18.70
CA PHE A 235 19.62 10.30 18.60
C PHE A 235 19.10 10.76 19.98
N SER A 236 19.18 12.06 20.25
CA SER A 236 18.36 12.68 21.30
C SER A 236 16.90 12.80 20.88
N THR A 237 16.01 12.93 21.86
CA THR A 237 14.58 13.19 21.62
C THR A 237 14.37 14.47 20.82
N LEU A 238 15.10 15.54 21.14
CA LEU A 238 15.03 16.81 20.41
C LEU A 238 15.40 16.64 18.95
N LYS A 239 16.47 15.87 18.67
CA LYS A 239 16.90 15.59 17.31
C LYS A 239 15.86 14.85 16.50
N LEU A 240 15.18 13.87 17.10
CA LEU A 240 14.11 13.12 16.45
C LEU A 240 12.86 13.98 16.19
N ILE A 241 12.54 14.90 17.09
CA ILE A 241 11.47 15.90 16.88
C ILE A 241 11.83 16.81 15.70
N GLN A 242 13.05 17.37 15.68
CA GLN A 242 13.53 18.19 14.57
C GLN A 242 13.50 17.43 13.24
N ALA A 243 13.93 16.16 13.24
CA ALA A 243 13.90 15.33 12.04
C ALA A 243 12.47 15.14 11.51
N HIS A 244 11.51 14.87 12.40
CA HIS A 244 10.12 14.74 12.02
C HIS A 244 9.55 16.05 11.46
N SER A 245 9.89 17.21 12.05
CA SER A 245 9.48 18.52 11.54
C SER A 245 10.05 18.81 10.15
N VAL A 246 11.35 18.55 9.93
CA VAL A 246 11.99 18.74 8.61
C VAL A 246 11.28 17.90 7.54
N LEU A 247 10.97 16.63 7.82
CA LEU A 247 10.29 15.77 6.87
C LEU A 247 8.85 16.21 6.58
N MET A 248 8.12 16.74 7.58
CA MET A 248 6.79 17.32 7.38
C MET A 248 6.85 18.57 6.50
N GLU A 249 7.82 19.46 6.73
CA GLU A 249 8.07 20.64 5.90
C GLU A 249 8.40 20.24 4.46
N THR A 250 9.23 19.21 4.26
CA THR A 250 9.53 18.65 2.94
C THR A 250 8.27 18.13 2.24
N GLU A 251 7.33 17.51 2.96
CA GLU A 251 6.10 17.01 2.35
C GLU A 251 5.18 18.13 1.86
N ILE A 252 5.08 19.19 2.65
CA ILE A 252 4.27 20.37 2.31
C ILE A 252 4.89 21.10 1.12
N THR A 253 6.20 21.36 1.17
CA THR A 253 6.91 22.11 0.12
C THR A 253 6.99 21.34 -1.20
N ASN A 254 7.15 20.01 -1.18
CA ASN A 254 7.13 19.22 -2.40
C ASN A 254 5.78 19.27 -3.14
N LYS A 255 4.68 19.59 -2.43
CA LYS A 255 3.35 19.76 -3.06
C LYS A 255 3.15 21.16 -3.66
N THR A 256 4.03 22.12 -3.37
CA THR A 256 3.83 23.54 -3.70
C THR A 256 4.98 24.18 -4.48
N THR A 257 6.15 23.55 -4.53
CA THR A 257 7.35 24.04 -5.22
C THR A 257 7.80 23.09 -6.32
N PRO A 258 8.44 23.56 -7.40
CA PRO A 258 8.89 22.74 -8.53
C PRO A 258 10.17 21.95 -8.24
N THR A 259 10.60 21.87 -6.99
CA THR A 259 11.82 21.13 -6.60
C THR A 259 11.55 19.62 -6.72
N PRO A 260 12.40 18.85 -7.42
CA PRO A 260 12.25 17.39 -7.45
C PRO A 260 12.33 16.80 -6.03
N LEU A 261 11.43 15.86 -5.72
CA LEU A 261 11.35 15.22 -4.40
C LEU A 261 12.69 14.60 -3.98
N LYS A 262 13.42 14.02 -4.93
CA LYS A 262 14.77 13.48 -4.70
C LYS A 262 15.70 14.49 -4.03
N THR A 263 15.86 15.67 -4.63
CA THR A 263 16.74 16.73 -4.11
C THR A 263 16.24 17.24 -2.76
N ALA A 264 14.93 17.37 -2.59
CA ALA A 264 14.35 17.79 -1.32
C ALA A 264 14.65 16.79 -0.19
N LEU A 265 14.58 15.48 -0.47
CA LEU A 265 14.93 14.43 0.47
C LEU A 265 16.43 14.36 0.76
N GLU A 266 17.30 14.54 -0.22
CA GLU A 266 18.74 14.60 -0.02
C GLU A 266 19.11 15.73 0.96
N LEU A 267 18.58 16.94 0.74
CA LEU A 267 18.77 18.08 1.62
C LEU A 267 18.19 17.84 3.03
N ALA A 268 17.01 17.22 3.11
CA ALA A 268 16.40 16.85 4.39
C ALA A 268 17.29 15.87 5.16
N ILE A 269 17.78 14.81 4.52
CA ILE A 269 18.67 13.82 5.16
C ILE A 269 19.97 14.47 5.64
N VAL A 270 20.60 15.30 4.81
CA VAL A 270 21.81 16.05 5.20
C VAL A 270 21.52 16.93 6.41
N LYS A 271 20.44 17.71 6.38
CA LYS A 271 20.03 18.57 7.51
C LYS A 271 19.81 17.75 8.78
N ILE A 272 19.13 16.61 8.68
CA ILE A 272 18.81 15.74 9.81
C ILE A 272 20.07 15.10 10.39
N LEU A 273 20.98 14.58 9.57
CA LEU A 273 22.13 13.82 10.07
C LEU A 273 23.35 14.69 10.40
N SER A 274 23.50 15.86 9.79
CA SER A 274 24.73 16.69 9.90
C SER A 274 24.66 17.77 10.97
N SER A 275 23.47 18.19 11.43
CA SER A 275 23.41 19.23 12.47
C SER A 275 23.84 18.66 13.83
N GLU A 276 24.94 19.16 14.37
CA GLU A 276 25.39 18.87 15.73
C GLU A 276 24.34 19.31 16.76
N GLU A 277 24.25 18.59 17.87
CA GLU A 277 23.42 18.99 19.01
C GLU A 277 24.03 20.27 19.59
N GLN A 278 23.49 21.43 19.24
CA GLN A 278 23.69 22.61 20.05
C GLN A 278 23.08 22.31 21.41
N TYR A 279 23.93 21.90 22.35
CA TYR A 279 23.62 21.83 23.77
C TYR A 279 23.13 23.20 24.19
N VAL A 280 21.83 23.33 24.45
CA VAL A 280 21.32 24.41 25.28
C VAL A 280 21.71 24.03 26.70
N SER A 281 22.91 24.47 27.09
CA SER A 281 23.39 24.52 28.47
C SER A 281 22.51 25.43 29.31
#